data_AF-A0A7X6Q1Q4-F1
#
_entry.id   AF-A0A7X6Q1Q4-F1
#
_cell.length_a   1.000
_cell.length_b   1.000
_cell.length_c   1.000
_cell.angle_alpha   90.00
_cell.angle_beta   90.00
_cell.angle_gamma   90.00
#
_symmetry.space_group_name_H-M   'P 1'
#
loop_
_entity.id
_entity.type
_entity.pdbx_description
1 polymer ?
#
loop_
_entity_poly.entity_id
_entity_poly.type
_entity_poly.pdbx_seq_one_letter_code
_entity_poly.pdbx_strand_id
1 'polypeptide(L)'
;MIPLRDSQPSKKIPLVTILLIAINLIIFIYQSTTGYWEMEIFFHRYAFTPLGFFEALKARRFYGQLFSSMFLHGDLGHLIGNMWILWLFGDNVEDYLGWFKYILFYLGTGLVAILAHTLSMPQSDVLT
;
A
#
# COMPACT_ATOMS: atom_id res chain seq x y z
N MET A 1 3.94 19.84 17.21
CA MET A 1 2.47 19.65 17.15
C MET A 1 2.19 18.44 16.29
N ILE A 2 1.36 17.50 16.76
CA ILE A 2 0.90 16.37 15.94
C ILE A 2 -0.29 16.87 15.10
N PRO A 3 -0.25 16.77 13.75
CA PRO A 3 -1.31 17.31 12.89
C PRO A 3 -2.55 16.41 12.92
N LEU A 4 -3.62 16.88 13.56
CA LEU A 4 -4.88 16.13 13.71
C LEU A 4 -5.90 16.41 12.59
N ARG A 5 -5.76 17.54 11.90
CA ARG A 5 -6.65 17.99 10.84
C ARG A 5 -5.92 18.98 9.95
N ASP A 6 -6.23 18.99 8.66
CA ASP A 6 -5.81 20.06 7.77
C ASP A 6 -6.74 21.28 7.83
N SER A 7 -6.41 22.31 7.05
CA SER A 7 -7.17 23.56 6.97
C SER A 7 -8.19 23.62 5.83
N GLN A 8 -8.23 22.60 4.96
CA GLN A 8 -9.14 22.50 3.83
C GLN A 8 -10.22 21.46 4.11
N PRO A 9 -11.44 21.87 4.51
CA PRO A 9 -12.50 20.91 4.74
C PRO A 9 -12.95 20.24 3.43
N SER A 10 -12.91 18.91 3.38
CA SER A 10 -13.55 18.13 2.31
C SER A 10 -15.06 18.36 2.27
N LYS A 11 -15.61 18.50 1.07
CA LYS A 11 -17.06 18.74 0.86
C LYS A 11 -17.87 17.46 0.67
N LYS A 12 -17.20 16.32 0.45
CA LYS A 12 -17.82 15.03 0.15
C LYS A 12 -17.31 13.96 1.11
N ILE A 13 -18.11 12.92 1.29
CA ILE A 13 -17.66 11.73 2.02
C ILE A 13 -16.56 11.06 1.18
N PRO A 14 -15.34 10.87 1.72
CA PRO A 14 -14.21 10.34 0.98
C PRO A 14 -14.27 8.80 0.96
N LEU A 15 -15.18 8.27 0.15
CA LEU A 15 -15.51 6.84 0.14
C LEU A 15 -14.30 5.98 -0.21
N VAL A 16 -13.50 6.36 -1.21
CA VAL A 16 -12.32 5.59 -1.61
C VAL A 16 -11.28 5.60 -0.50
N THR A 17 -11.04 6.74 0.13
CA THR A 17 -10.13 6.86 1.27
C THR A 17 -10.55 5.93 2.41
N ILE A 18 -11.84 5.93 2.77
CA ILE A 18 -12.40 5.03 3.79
C ILE A 18 -12.22 3.57 3.38
N LEU A 19 -12.50 3.22 2.12
CA LEU A 19 -12.34 1.85 1.62
C LEU A 19 -10.88 1.40 1.64
N LEU A 20 -9.94 2.24 1.24
CA LEU A 20 -8.51 1.95 1.31
C LEU A 20 -8.06 1.71 2.75
N ILE A 21 -8.50 2.55 3.69
CA ILE A 21 -8.23 2.35 5.11
C ILE A 21 -8.81 1.01 5.59
N ALA A 22 -10.08 0.74 5.29
CA ALA A 22 -10.74 -0.49 5.70
C ALA A 22 -10.03 -1.74 5.15
N ILE A 23 -9.63 -1.74 3.88
CA ILE A 23 -8.89 -2.84 3.25
C ILE A 23 -7.56 -3.08 3.96
N ASN A 24 -6.79 -2.02 4.23
CA ASN A 24 -5.50 -2.13 4.94
C ASN A 24 -5.69 -2.68 6.36
N LEU A 25 -6.71 -2.22 7.08
CA LEU A 25 -7.02 -2.73 8.41
C LEU A 25 -7.42 -4.21 8.39
N ILE A 26 -8.26 -4.62 7.44
CA ILE A 26 -8.69 -6.03 7.30
C ILE A 26 -7.49 -6.93 7.02
N ILE A 27 -6.63 -6.53 6.07
CA ILE A 27 -5.42 -7.29 5.71
C ILE A 27 -4.48 -7.37 6.92
N PHE A 28 -4.24 -6.27 7.63
CA PHE A 28 -3.37 -6.28 8.79
C PHE A 28 -3.91 -7.09 9.97
N ILE A 29 -5.23 -7.06 10.20
CA ILE A 29 -5.87 -7.93 11.20
C ILE A 29 -5.62 -9.40 10.83
N TYR A 30 -5.79 -9.77 9.56
CA TYR A 30 -5.48 -11.12 9.10
C TYR A 30 -4.00 -11.47 9.32
N GLN A 31 -3.07 -10.56 9.00
CA GLN A 31 -1.63 -10.76 9.26
C GLN A 31 -1.35 -10.97 10.75
N SER A 32 -2.06 -10.27 11.63
CA SER A 32 -1.82 -10.28 13.09
C SER A 32 -2.47 -11.46 13.82
N THR A 33 -3.49 -12.09 13.23
CA THR A 33 -4.20 -13.23 13.85
C THR A 33 -3.73 -14.59 13.31
N THR A 34 -2.89 -14.58 12.28
CA THR A 34 -2.40 -15.76 11.59
C THR A 34 -1.14 -16.31 12.28
N GLY A 35 -0.93 -17.63 12.23
CA GLY A 35 0.26 -18.29 12.77
C GLY A 35 1.52 -17.97 11.96
N TYR A 36 2.70 -18.27 12.53
CA TYR A 36 4.00 -17.97 11.92
C TYR A 36 4.15 -18.56 10.51
N TRP A 37 3.78 -19.82 10.32
CA TRP A 37 3.92 -20.52 9.04
C TRP A 37 2.98 -19.98 7.97
N GLU A 38 1.73 -19.73 8.35
CA GLU A 38 0.74 -19.17 7.45
C GLU A 38 1.08 -17.72 7.08
N MET A 39 1.64 -16.95 8.01
CA MET A 39 2.16 -15.60 7.76
C MET A 39 3.32 -15.67 6.75
N GLU A 40 4.29 -16.56 6.94
CA GLU A 40 5.42 -16.74 6.02
C GLU A 40 4.94 -17.04 4.60
N ILE A 41 4.01 -17.99 4.44
CA ILE A 41 3.39 -18.31 3.13
C ILE A 41 2.66 -17.10 2.55
N PHE A 42 1.94 -16.36 3.38
CA PHE A 42 1.19 -15.17 2.96
C PHE A 42 2.12 -14.09 2.41
N PHE A 43 3.20 -13.77 3.11
CA PHE A 43 4.17 -12.78 2.64
C PHE A 43 4.91 -13.27 1.39
N HIS A 44 5.33 -14.54 1.30
CA HIS A 44 5.94 -15.06 0.06
C HIS A 44 5.01 -14.98 -1.15
N ARG A 45 3.69 -15.02 -0.93
CA ARG A 45 2.70 -14.92 -2.00
C ARG A 45 2.41 -13.49 -2.44
N TYR A 46 2.33 -12.55 -1.49
CA TYR A 46 1.78 -11.21 -1.75
C TYR A 46 2.78 -10.06 -1.58
N ALA A 47 3.91 -10.27 -0.89
CA ALA A 47 4.94 -9.26 -0.73
C ALA A 47 5.80 -9.16 -1.99
N PHE A 48 6.31 -7.96 -2.22
CA PHE A 48 7.17 -7.64 -3.35
C PHE A 48 8.62 -7.94 -3.02
N THR A 49 9.37 -8.39 -4.02
CA THR A 49 10.84 -8.40 -3.99
C THR A 49 11.37 -7.90 -5.33
N PRO A 50 12.41 -7.05 -5.35
CA PRO A 50 13.11 -6.68 -6.58
C PRO A 50 13.54 -7.89 -7.41
N LEU A 51 14.11 -8.90 -6.76
CA LEU A 51 14.54 -10.14 -7.43
C LEU A 51 13.36 -10.86 -8.10
N GLY A 52 12.26 -11.08 -7.38
CA GLY A 52 11.06 -11.74 -7.91
C GLY A 52 10.43 -10.97 -9.08
N PHE A 53 10.46 -9.64 -9.03
CA PHE A 53 10.00 -8.78 -10.12
C PHE A 53 10.84 -8.96 -11.39
N PHE A 54 12.17 -8.92 -11.29
CA PHE A 54 13.04 -9.12 -12.44
C PHE A 54 12.92 -10.53 -13.04
N GLU A 55 12.77 -11.56 -12.21
CA GLU A 55 12.53 -12.93 -12.69
C GLU A 55 11.19 -13.05 -13.42
N ALA A 56 10.12 -12.47 -12.87
CA ALA A 56 8.83 -12.43 -13.55
C ALA A 56 8.90 -11.66 -14.89
N LEU A 57 9.62 -10.55 -14.94
CA LEU A 57 9.83 -9.76 -16.14
C LEU A 57 10.57 -10.55 -17.23
N LYS A 58 11.67 -11.24 -16.88
CA LYS A 58 12.40 -12.13 -17.80
C LYS A 58 11.51 -13.25 -18.33
N ALA A 59 10.68 -13.83 -17.46
CA ALA A 59 9.73 -14.89 -17.79
C ALA A 59 8.48 -14.38 -18.52
N ARG A 60 8.34 -13.06 -18.75
CA ARG A 60 7.13 -12.42 -19.32
C ARG A 60 5.85 -12.77 -18.57
N ARG A 61 5.93 -12.87 -17.25
CA ARG A 61 4.81 -13.18 -16.35
C ARG A 61 4.34 -11.94 -15.64
N PHE A 62 3.03 -11.84 -15.44
CA PHE A 62 2.46 -10.80 -14.59
C PHE A 62 2.91 -10.99 -13.14
N TYR A 63 3.36 -9.90 -12.52
CA TYR A 63 3.83 -9.88 -11.14
C TYR A 63 2.86 -9.06 -10.28
N GLY A 64 1.80 -9.73 -9.79
CA GLY A 64 0.72 -9.07 -9.04
C GLY A 64 1.16 -8.45 -7.72
N GLN A 65 2.33 -8.85 -7.22
CA GLN A 65 2.98 -8.32 -6.03
C GLN A 65 3.28 -6.82 -6.15
N LEU A 66 3.36 -6.27 -7.36
CA LEU A 66 3.41 -4.81 -7.59
C LEU A 66 2.25 -4.06 -6.94
N PHE A 67 1.08 -4.69 -6.83
CA PHE A 67 -0.13 -4.08 -6.27
C PHE A 67 -0.47 -4.63 -4.89
N SER A 68 -0.29 -5.94 -4.65
CA SER A 68 -0.66 -6.50 -3.35
C SER A 68 0.24 -6.02 -2.21
N SER A 69 1.53 -5.76 -2.47
CA SER A 69 2.44 -5.23 -1.45
C SER A 69 2.03 -3.85 -0.94
N MET A 70 1.32 -3.05 -1.75
CA MET A 70 0.83 -1.72 -1.35
C MET A 70 -0.12 -1.75 -0.13
N PHE A 71 -0.64 -2.92 0.22
CA PHE A 71 -1.58 -3.11 1.33
C PHE A 71 -0.98 -3.91 2.50
N LEU A 72 0.27 -4.36 2.39
CA LEU A 72 0.94 -5.12 3.45
C LEU A 72 1.66 -4.18 4.41
N HIS A 73 1.61 -4.52 5.69
CA HIS A 73 2.30 -3.77 6.74
C HIS A 73 3.08 -4.71 7.64
N GLY A 74 4.34 -4.38 7.94
CA GLY A 74 5.22 -5.19 8.78
C GLY A 74 4.93 -5.09 10.28
N ASP A 75 4.41 -3.95 10.73
CA ASP A 75 4.11 -3.69 12.13
C ASP A 75 2.98 -2.67 12.30
N LEU A 76 2.47 -2.58 13.54
CA LEU A 76 1.35 -1.72 13.89
C LEU A 76 1.70 -0.23 13.77
N GLY A 77 2.94 0.17 14.08
CA GLY A 77 3.39 1.55 13.98
C GLY A 77 3.39 2.04 12.53
N HIS A 78 3.90 1.21 11.61
CA HIS A 78 3.86 1.49 10.18
C HIS A 78 2.42 1.63 9.66
N LEU A 79 1.52 0.71 10.04
CA LEU A 79 0.10 0.79 9.69
C LEU A 79 -0.54 2.10 10.19
N ILE A 80 -0.39 2.40 11.48
CA ILE A 80 -1.00 3.61 12.07
C ILE A 80 -0.48 4.86 11.37
N GLY A 81 0.83 4.94 11.08
CA GLY A 81 1.43 6.05 10.36
C GLY A 81 0.83 6.25 8.97
N ASN A 82 0.69 5.17 8.19
CA ASN A 82 0.10 5.23 6.85
C ASN A 82 -1.38 5.63 6.89
N MET A 83 -2.18 5.01 7.79
CA MET A 83 -3.60 5.31 7.90
C MET A 83 -3.83 6.74 8.38
N TRP A 84 -2.95 7.27 9.24
CA TRP A 84 -2.98 8.66 9.66
C TRP A 84 -2.80 9.62 8.49
N ILE A 85 -1.76 9.42 7.67
CA ILE A 85 -1.48 10.27 6.51
C ILE A 85 -2.60 10.14 5.46
N LEU A 86 -3.08 8.93 5.23
CA LEU A 86 -4.17 8.66 4.30
C LEU A 86 -5.46 9.33 4.75
N TRP A 87 -5.76 9.33 6.05
CA TRP A 87 -6.93 10.04 6.60
C TRP A 87 -6.76 11.56 6.57
N LEU A 88 -5.56 12.06 6.87
CA LEU A 88 -5.27 13.49 6.95
C LEU A 88 -5.26 14.20 5.59
N PHE A 89 -4.96 13.50 4.50
CA PHE A 89 -4.83 14.11 3.18
C PHE A 89 -5.67 13.44 2.09
N GLY A 90 -6.07 12.18 2.27
CA GLY A 90 -6.74 11.40 1.24
C GLY A 90 -8.12 11.96 0.89
N ASP A 91 -8.84 12.49 1.87
CA ASP A 91 -10.17 13.08 1.66
C ASP A 91 -10.13 14.32 0.76
N ASN A 92 -9.13 15.18 0.94
CA ASN A 92 -8.89 16.36 0.14
C ASN A 92 -8.44 16.03 -1.28
N VAL A 93 -7.56 15.03 -1.42
CA VAL A 93 -7.13 14.56 -2.73
C VAL A 93 -8.31 13.91 -3.47
N GLU A 94 -9.14 13.13 -2.78
CA GLU A 94 -10.33 12.49 -3.36
C GLU A 94 -11.40 13.51 -3.76
N ASP A 95 -11.67 14.55 -2.95
CA ASP A 95 -12.64 15.58 -3.29
C ASP A 95 -12.18 16.41 -4.50
N TYR A 96 -10.87 16.69 -4.60
CA TYR A 96 -10.30 17.43 -5.72
C TYR A 96 -10.24 16.62 -7.02
N LEU A 97 -9.77 15.38 -6.99
CA LEU A 97 -9.59 14.54 -8.17
C LEU A 97 -10.87 13.81 -8.60
N GLY A 98 -11.75 13.52 -7.65
CA GLY A 98 -12.82 12.54 -7.79
C GLY A 98 -12.32 11.09 -7.62
N TRP A 99 -13.22 10.20 -7.24
CA TRP A 99 -12.93 8.83 -6.83
C TRP A 99 -12.07 8.04 -7.84
N PHE A 100 -12.39 8.08 -9.14
CA PHE A 100 -11.71 7.28 -10.15
C PHE A 100 -10.25 7.72 -10.35
N LYS A 101 -10.02 9.04 -10.50
CA LYS A 101 -8.67 9.58 -10.66
C LYS A 101 -7.85 9.41 -9.39
N TYR A 102 -8.49 9.46 -8.23
CA TYR A 102 -7.82 9.20 -6.96
C TYR A 102 -7.35 7.75 -6.85
N ILE A 103 -8.13 6.75 -7.27
CA ILE A 103 -7.67 5.35 -7.34
C ILE A 103 -6.46 5.22 -8.27
N LEU A 104 -6.53 5.80 -9.48
CA LEU A 104 -5.39 5.78 -10.41
C LEU A 104 -4.16 6.48 -9.84
N PHE A 105 -4.36 7.59 -9.14
CA PHE A 105 -3.29 8.32 -8.47
C PHE A 105 -2.65 7.47 -7.37
N TYR A 106 -3.46 6.85 -6.50
CA TYR A 106 -2.98 5.98 -5.42
C TYR A 106 -2.17 4.80 -5.94
N LEU A 107 -2.69 4.07 -6.94
CA LEU A 107 -1.98 2.95 -7.55
C LEU A 107 -0.74 3.42 -8.32
N GLY A 108 -0.84 4.55 -9.02
CA GLY A 108 0.27 5.12 -9.80
C GLY A 108 1.44 5.53 -8.92
N THR A 109 1.19 6.23 -7.81
CA THR A 109 2.24 6.63 -6.87
C THR A 109 2.85 5.43 -6.15
N GLY A 110 2.05 4.43 -5.79
CA GLY A 110 2.54 3.16 -5.26
C GLY A 110 3.48 2.44 -6.23
N LEU A 111 3.14 2.41 -7.53
CA LEU A 111 4.00 1.83 -8.56
C LEU A 111 5.31 2.61 -8.72
N VAL A 112 5.26 3.95 -8.67
CA VAL A 112 6.47 4.77 -8.72
C VAL A 112 7.36 4.49 -7.50
N ALA A 113 6.77 4.38 -6.31
CA ALA A 113 7.51 4.07 -5.09
C ALA A 113 8.19 2.69 -5.14
N ILE A 114 7.49 1.64 -5.58
CA ILE A 114 8.06 0.29 -5.66
C ILE A 114 9.15 0.19 -6.72
N LEU A 115 8.99 0.89 -7.86
CA LEU A 115 10.02 0.96 -8.90
C LEU A 115 11.25 1.73 -8.40
N ALA A 116 11.06 2.83 -7.66
CA ALA A 116 12.17 3.56 -7.04
C ALA A 116 12.93 2.69 -6.02
N HIS A 117 12.21 1.90 -5.21
CA HIS A 117 12.82 0.92 -4.31
C HIS A 117 13.62 -0.15 -5.07
N THR A 118 13.03 -0.70 -6.13
CA THR A 118 13.66 -1.70 -7.01
C THR A 118 14.94 -1.18 -7.64
N LEU A 119 14.96 0.07 -8.13
CA LEU A 119 16.15 0.68 -8.72
C LEU A 119 17.24 0.94 -7.67
N SER A 120 16.86 1.22 -6.43
CA SER A 120 17.79 1.47 -5.33
C SER A 120 18.43 0.18 -4.80
N MET A 121 17.69 -0.94 -4.79
CA MET A 121 18.14 -2.23 -4.27
C MET A 121 17.73 -3.40 -5.19
N PRO A 122 18.27 -3.47 -6.43
CA PRO A 122 17.77 -4.36 -7.48
C PRO A 122 17.96 -5.85 -7.21
N GLN A 123 18.88 -6.20 -6.31
CA GLN A 123 19.20 -7.59 -5.95
C GLN A 123 18.57 -8.04 -4.64
N SER A 124 17.76 -7.18 -3.99
CA SER A 124 17.11 -7.53 -2.72
C SER A 124 16.06 -8.63 -2.92
N ASP A 125 16.10 -9.61 -2.03
CA ASP A 125 15.10 -10.67 -1.85
C ASP A 125 14.30 -10.49 -0.54
N VAL A 126 14.56 -9.40 0.19
CA VAL A 126 13.81 -9.03 1.38
C VAL A 126 12.38 -8.68 0.99
N LEU A 127 11.42 -9.33 1.66
CA LEU A 127 9.99 -9.12 1.45
C LEU A 127 9.60 -7.69 1.83
N THR A 128 8.98 -6.98 0.89
CA THR A 128 8.56 -5.56 1.02
C THR A 128 7.11 -5.35 0.63
#